data_AF-A0A067GEZ7-F1
#
_entry.id   AF-A0A067GEZ7-F1
#
_cell.length_a   1.000
_cell.length_b   1.000
_cell.length_c   1.000
_cell.angle_alpha   90.00
_cell.angle_beta   90.00
_cell.angle_gamma   90.00
#
_symmetry.space_group_name_H-M   'P 1'
#
loop_
_entity.id
_entity.type
_entity.pdbx_description
1 polymer ?
#
loop_
_entity_poly.entity_id
_entity_poly.type
_entity_poly.pdbx_seq_one_letter_code
_entity_poly.pdbx_strand_id
1 'polypeptide(L)'
;MKSVDSAETSSCVNSSLKSPSVRPYVRSKMPRLRWTADLHRSFVHAIERLGGEERATPKMVLQIMGVKDLTISHVKSHLQVSQNASM
;
A
#
# COMPACT_ATOMS: atom_id res chain seq x y z
N MET A 1 -9.61 -9.31 -42.22
CA MET A 1 -9.24 -8.91 -40.84
C MET A 1 -9.82 -7.52 -40.55
N LYS A 2 -10.95 -7.49 -39.84
CA LYS A 2 -11.71 -6.37 -39.25
C LYS A 2 -12.42 -7.04 -38.04
N SER A 3 -12.64 -6.50 -36.86
CA SER A 3 -12.73 -5.14 -36.34
C SER A 3 -12.92 -5.24 -34.80
N VAL A 4 -12.61 -4.15 -34.09
CA VAL A 4 -13.21 -3.60 -32.83
C VAL A 4 -13.17 -4.48 -31.56
N ASP A 5 -12.65 -4.08 -30.39
CA ASP A 5 -12.69 -2.88 -29.52
C ASP A 5 -13.53 -3.16 -28.24
N SER A 6 -12.95 -2.76 -27.11
CA SER A 6 -13.56 -2.35 -25.84
C SER A 6 -14.30 -3.30 -24.87
N ALA A 7 -13.93 -3.05 -23.61
CA ALA A 7 -14.79 -2.83 -22.44
C ALA A 7 -15.22 -4.01 -21.54
N GLU A 8 -14.79 -3.83 -20.29
CA GLU A 8 -15.54 -3.99 -19.04
C GLU A 8 -15.75 -5.37 -18.39
N THR A 9 -15.25 -5.41 -17.14
CA THR A 9 -15.93 -5.84 -15.92
C THR A 9 -16.86 -7.04 -16.07
N SER A 10 -16.34 -8.23 -15.82
CA SER A 10 -17.15 -9.40 -15.53
C SER A 10 -16.99 -9.80 -14.06
N SER A 11 -17.83 -9.24 -13.19
CA SER A 11 -18.27 -10.01 -12.02
C SER A 11 -19.30 -11.01 -12.52
N CYS A 12 -18.98 -12.30 -12.48
CA CYS A 12 -19.97 -13.35 -12.57
C CYS A 12 -19.87 -14.23 -11.33
N VAL A 13 -20.86 -14.06 -10.46
CA VAL A 13 -21.17 -14.99 -9.38
C VAL A 13 -21.48 -16.35 -9.99
N ASN A 14 -20.81 -17.41 -9.51
CA ASN A 14 -21.24 -18.78 -9.75
C ASN A 14 -21.59 -19.45 -8.43
N SER A 15 -22.79 -20.01 -8.47
CA SER A 15 -23.56 -20.71 -7.45
C SER A 15 -22.88 -21.93 -6.84
N SER A 16 -23.14 -22.10 -5.54
CA SER A 16 -23.47 -23.35 -4.83
C SER A 16 -22.70 -24.62 -5.22
N LEU A 17 -21.89 -25.16 -4.29
CA LEU A 17 -22.00 -26.49 -3.67
C LEU A 17 -20.75 -26.80 -2.78
N LYS A 18 -21.03 -27.15 -1.51
CA LYS A 18 -20.34 -28.05 -0.58
C LYS A 18 -18.80 -28.04 -0.44
N SER A 19 -18.33 -27.63 0.75
CA SER A 19 -17.24 -28.20 1.60
C SER A 19 -16.77 -27.11 2.57
N PRO A 20 -16.13 -27.40 3.72
CA PRO A 20 -15.49 -26.36 4.53
C PRO A 20 -14.29 -25.84 3.71
N SER A 21 -14.59 -24.88 2.84
CA SER A 21 -13.67 -24.28 1.91
C SER A 21 -12.69 -23.46 2.72
N VAL A 22 -11.58 -24.10 3.11
CA VAL A 22 -10.40 -23.40 3.60
C VAL A 22 -10.07 -22.38 2.52
N ARG A 23 -10.30 -21.09 2.83
CA ARG A 23 -10.04 -20.00 1.90
C ARG A 23 -8.62 -20.19 1.35
N PRO A 24 -8.44 -20.46 0.05
CA PRO A 24 -7.11 -20.66 -0.49
C PRO A 24 -6.31 -19.38 -0.25
N TYR A 25 -5.16 -19.53 0.41
CA TYR A 25 -4.25 -18.42 0.63
C TYR A 25 -3.65 -18.01 -0.72
N VAL A 26 -4.25 -17.00 -1.35
CA VAL A 26 -3.69 -16.39 -2.55
C VAL A 26 -2.57 -15.46 -2.11
N ARG A 27 -1.32 -15.93 -2.21
CA ARG A 27 -0.16 -15.09 -1.98
C ARG A 27 -0.10 -14.01 -3.06
N SER A 28 -0.05 -12.74 -2.66
CA SER A 28 0.18 -11.65 -3.60
C SER A 28 1.51 -11.87 -4.34
N LYS A 29 1.49 -11.72 -5.67
CA LYS A 29 2.69 -11.75 -6.51
C LYS A 29 3.53 -10.48 -6.36
N MET A 30 2.99 -9.43 -5.73
CA MET A 30 3.72 -8.19 -5.48
C MET A 30 4.69 -8.38 -4.30
N PRO A 31 6.00 -8.11 -4.50
CA PRO A 31 6.96 -8.17 -3.40
C PRO A 31 6.56 -7.17 -2.31
N ARG A 32 6.69 -7.59 -1.05
CA ARG A 32 6.42 -6.71 0.09
C ARG A 32 7.45 -5.58 0.12
N LEU A 33 6.97 -4.35 0.32
CA LEU A 33 7.87 -3.22 0.49
C LEU A 33 8.75 -3.44 1.72
N ARG A 34 10.06 -3.20 1.56
CA ARG A 34 11.03 -3.19 2.64
C ARG A 34 11.39 -1.74 2.94
N TRP A 35 11.25 -1.36 4.21
CA TRP A 35 11.77 -0.09 4.70
C TRP A 35 13.29 -0.18 4.78
N THR A 36 13.97 0.26 3.72
CA THR A 36 15.43 0.41 3.72
C THR A 36 15.83 1.67 4.47
N ALA A 37 17.11 1.74 4.87
CA ALA A 37 17.62 2.92 5.58
C ALA A 37 17.48 4.21 4.75
N ASP A 38 17.69 4.16 3.43
CA ASP A 38 17.49 5.30 2.53
C ASP A 38 16.03 5.79 2.50
N LEU A 39 15.10 4.83 2.44
CA LEU A 39 13.67 5.11 2.39
C LEU A 39 13.20 5.70 3.74
N HIS A 40 13.72 5.16 4.85
CA HIS A 40 13.48 5.71 6.18
C HIS A 40 14.05 7.13 6.35
N ARG A 41 15.28 7.40 5.88
CA ARG A 41 15.85 8.76 5.90
C ARG A 41 14.99 9.76 5.14
N SER A 42 14.50 9.39 3.95
CA SER A 42 13.60 10.24 3.17
C SER A 42 12.27 10.47 3.89
N PHE A 43 11.77 9.47 4.62
CA PHE A 43 10.56 9.58 5.44
C PHE A 43 10.75 10.54 6.63
N VAL A 44 11.82 10.39 7.40
CA VAL A 44 12.13 11.29 8.52
C VAL A 44 12.27 12.73 8.04
N HIS A 45 13.00 12.94 6.93
CA HIS A 45 13.11 14.25 6.32
C HIS A 45 11.74 14.82 5.91
N ALA A 46 10.86 14.00 5.33
CA ALA A 46 9.52 14.42 4.98
C ALA A 46 8.68 14.83 6.21
N ILE A 47 8.80 14.10 7.33
CA ILE A 47 8.14 14.46 8.59
C ILE A 47 8.68 15.76 9.17
N GLU A 48 10.00 15.93 9.20
CA GLU A 48 10.65 17.17 9.67
C GLU A 48 10.17 18.38 8.86
N ARG A 49 10.07 18.24 7.53
CA ARG A 49 9.54 19.28 6.65
C ARG A 49 8.06 19.63 6.90
N LEU A 50 7.27 18.68 7.40
CA LEU A 50 5.86 18.90 7.75
C LEU A 50 5.68 19.49 9.16
N GLY A 51 6.77 19.63 9.93
CA GLY A 51 6.75 20.18 11.28
C GLY A 51 6.43 19.15 12.36
N GLY A 52 6.83 17.89 12.15
CA GLY A 52 6.69 16.81 13.12
C GLY A 52 5.58 15.80 12.79
N GLU A 53 5.57 14.70 13.54
CA GLU A 53 4.69 13.55 13.28
C GLU A 53 3.19 13.88 13.40
N GLU A 54 2.83 14.74 14.35
CA GLU A 54 1.45 15.22 14.55
C GLU A 54 0.84 15.89 13.32
N ARG A 55 1.67 16.57 12.52
CA ARG A 55 1.24 17.31 11.32
C ARG A 55 1.45 16.51 10.04
N ALA A 56 2.17 15.40 10.13
CA ALA A 56 2.54 14.60 8.97
C ALA A 56 1.37 13.71 8.52
N THR A 57 0.68 14.11 7.45
CA THR A 57 -0.35 13.24 6.84
C THR A 57 0.29 12.22 5.90
N PRO A 58 -0.18 10.96 5.87
CA PRO A 58 0.38 9.92 5.00
C PRO A 58 0.45 10.29 3.52
N LYS A 59 -0.53 11.08 3.06
CA LYS A 59 -0.60 11.57 1.67
C LYS A 59 0.50 12.59 1.37
N MET A 60 0.76 13.52 2.28
CA MET A 60 1.80 14.54 2.10
C MET A 60 3.20 13.94 2.21
N VAL A 61 3.41 13.01 3.16
CA VAL A 61 4.68 12.29 3.29
C VAL A 61 4.99 11.52 2.00
N LEU A 62 4.01 10.80 1.44
CA LEU A 62 4.17 10.11 0.15
C LEU A 62 4.55 11.09 -0.98
N GLN A 63 3.91 12.25 -1.04
CA GLN A 63 4.17 13.27 -2.07
C GLN A 63 5.58 13.87 -1.94
N ILE A 64 6.07 14.09 -0.72
CA ILE A 64 7.44 14.60 -0.49
C ILE A 64 8.49 13.54 -0.83
N MET A 65 8.23 12.27 -0.53
CA MET A 65 9.16 11.19 -0.82
C MET A 65 9.26 10.86 -2.32
N GLY A 66 8.18 11.05 -3.09
CA GLY A 66 8.21 10.93 -4.56
C GLY A 66 8.58 9.53 -5.09
N VAL A 67 8.48 8.48 -4.26
CA VAL A 67 8.85 7.11 -4.62
C VAL A 67 7.70 6.42 -5.35
N LYS A 68 7.94 5.98 -6.59
CA LYS A 68 6.90 5.40 -7.49
C LYS A 68 6.24 4.11 -6.96
N ASP A 69 7.00 3.29 -6.24
CA ASP A 69 6.52 2.01 -5.68
C ASP A 69 6.05 2.12 -4.23
N LEU A 70 6.05 3.34 -3.66
CA LEU A 70 5.54 3.62 -2.33
C LEU A 70 4.06 4.02 -2.44
N THR A 71 3.25 3.57 -1.48
CA THR A 71 1.82 3.85 -1.45
C THR A 71 1.43 4.39 -0.09
N ILE A 72 0.25 5.02 -0.02
CA ILE A 72 -0.28 5.62 1.21
C ILE A 72 -0.42 4.56 2.31
N SER A 73 -0.76 3.31 1.96
CA SER A 73 -0.88 2.21 2.93
C SER A 73 0.46 1.86 3.56
N HIS A 74 1.55 1.85 2.79
CA HIS A 74 2.90 1.65 3.32
C HIS A 74 3.27 2.74 4.33
N VAL A 75 3.05 4.01 3.98
CA VAL A 75 3.32 5.16 4.85
C VAL A 75 2.47 5.11 6.13
N LYS A 76 1.17 4.82 6.00
CA LYS A 76 0.25 4.69 7.13
C LYS A 76 0.68 3.58 8.09
N SER A 77 1.01 2.39 7.56
CA SER A 77 1.49 1.28 8.39
C SER A 77 2.80 1.62 9.11
N HIS A 78 3.66 2.40 8.46
CA HIS A 78 4.94 2.82 9.03
C HIS A 78 4.78 3.88 10.12
N LEU A 79 3.86 4.84 9.95
CA LEU A 79 3.46 5.77 11.01
C LEU A 79 2.90 5.01 12.22
N GLN A 80 1.99 4.07 11.99
CA GLN A 80 1.40 3.27 13.09
C GLN A 80 2.44 2.46 13.88
N VAL A 81 3.45 1.90 13.20
CA VAL A 81 4.54 1.16 13.87
C VAL A 81 5.58 2.10 14.48
N SER A 82 5.84 3.26 13.88
CA SER A 82 6.77 4.24 14.47
C SER A 82 6.24 4.78 15.81
N GLN A 83 4.92 4.95 15.93
CA GLN A 83 4.29 5.36 17.19
C GLN A 83 4.32 4.28 18.27
N ASN A 84 4.17 3.00 17.89
CA ASN A 84 4.14 1.91 18.87
C ASN A 84 5.54 1.48 19.34
N ALA A 85 6.58 1.79 18.58
CA ALA A 85 7.97 1.51 18.96
C ALA A 85 8.52 2.47 20.04
N SER A 86 7.78 3.52 20.39
CA SER A 86 8.13 4.50 21.44
C SER A 86 7.38 4.23 22.76
N MET A 87 7.31 2.96 23.18
CA MET A 87 6.84 2.54 24.51
C MET A 87 8.00 2.05 25.36
#